data_AF-A0A7V2Z0U4-F1
#
_entry.id   AF-A0A7V2Z0U4-F1
#
_cell.length_a   1.000
_cell.length_b   1.000
_cell.length_c   1.000
_cell.angle_alpha   90.00
_cell.angle_beta   90.00
_cell.angle_gamma   90.00
#
_symmetry.space_group_name_H-M   'P 1'
#
loop_
_entity.id
_entity.type
_entity.pdbx_description
1 polymer ?
#
loop_
_entity_poly.entity_id
_entity_poly.type
_entity_poly.pdbx_seq_one_letter_code
_entity_poly.pdbx_strand_id
1 'polypeptide(L)' 'MNATRQRDESCDLAKVRPLEALNKAREIPDPWFRAQALSWVARFIDTNPVSIAAEAGMAAADCDDDYKKSAVRAWEISA' A
#
# COMPACT_ATOMS: atom_id res chain seq x y z
N MET A 1 -4.52 -6.65 -16.38
CA MET A 1 -5.22 -5.76 -15.43
C MET A 1 -4.40 -4.48 -15.28
N ASN A 2 -5.04 -3.32 -15.14
CA ASN A 2 -4.36 -2.05 -14.92
C ASN A 2 -4.03 -1.90 -13.42
N ALA A 3 -2.79 -1.54 -13.07
CA ALA A 3 -2.32 -1.41 -11.68
C ALA A 3 -3.15 -0.40 -10.86
N THR A 4 -3.67 0.67 -11.50
CA THR A 4 -4.60 1.60 -10.85
C THR A 4 -5.85 0.90 -10.33
N ARG A 5 -6.44 0.01 -11.13
CA ARG A 5 -7.65 -0.73 -10.74
C ARG A 5 -7.37 -1.71 -9.61
N GLN A 6 -6.22 -2.35 -9.61
CA GLN A 6 -5.82 -3.26 -8.53
C GLN A 6 -5.62 -2.52 -7.20
N ARG A 7 -5.05 -1.30 -7.24
CA ARG A 7 -4.99 -0.41 -6.08
C ARG A 7 -6.39 -0.09 -5.57
N ASP A 8 -7.29 0.34 -6.44
CA ASP A 8 -8.65 0.75 -6.04
C ASP A 8 -9.42 -0.42 -5.41
N GLU A 9 -9.37 -1.60 -6.03
CA GLU A 9 -9.97 -2.82 -5.49
C GLU A 9 -9.38 -3.19 -4.11
N SER A 10 -8.06 -3.05 -3.94
CA SER A 10 -7.42 -3.26 -2.64
C SER A 10 -7.90 -2.24 -1.59
N CYS A 11 -8.00 -0.97 -1.95
CA CYS A 11 -8.40 0.10 -1.03
C CYS A 11 -9.87 -0.03 -0.59
N ASP A 12 -10.75 -0.44 -1.50
CA ASP A 12 -12.16 -0.68 -1.22
C ASP A 12 -12.34 -1.86 -0.24
N LEU A 13 -11.56 -2.93 -0.43
CA LEU A 13 -11.59 -4.09 0.45
C LEU A 13 -11.01 -3.82 1.84
N ALA A 14 -10.10 -2.86 1.99
CA ALA A 14 -9.36 -2.64 3.23
C ALA A 14 -10.29 -2.44 4.46
N LYS A 15 -11.42 -1.76 4.28
CA LYS A 15 -12.37 -1.44 5.37
C LYS A 15 -13.20 -2.63 5.85
N VAL A 16 -13.38 -3.64 5.00
CA VAL A 16 -14.28 -4.78 5.26
C VAL A 16 -13.53 -6.10 5.39
N ARG A 17 -12.40 -6.24 4.69
CA ARG A 17 -11.56 -7.45 4.60
C ARG A 17 -10.08 -7.05 4.50
N PRO A 18 -9.48 -6.52 5.59
CA PRO A 18 -8.12 -5.98 5.56
C PRO A 18 -7.06 -7.03 5.18
N LEU A 19 -7.24 -8.30 5.55
CA LEU A 19 -6.32 -9.37 5.16
C LEU A 19 -6.39 -9.69 3.66
N GLU A 20 -7.59 -9.68 3.07
CA GLU A 20 -7.76 -9.88 1.63
C GLU A 20 -7.19 -8.69 0.84
N ALA A 21 -7.41 -7.47 1.36
CA ALA A 21 -6.83 -6.25 0.82
C ALA A 21 -5.29 -6.27 0.86
N LEU A 22 -4.68 -6.74 1.95
CA LEU A 22 -3.23 -6.87 2.06
C LEU A 22 -2.65 -7.77 0.97
N ASN A 23 -3.27 -8.93 0.73
CA ASN A 23 -2.83 -9.85 -0.31
C ASN A 23 -2.93 -9.20 -1.70
N LYS A 24 -4.05 -8.53 -1.98
CA LYS A 24 -4.24 -7.78 -3.24
C LYS A 24 -3.23 -6.65 -3.41
N ALA A 25 -2.94 -5.90 -2.35
CA ALA A 25 -1.94 -4.84 -2.37
C ALA A 25 -0.56 -5.39 -2.80
N ARG A 26 -0.14 -6.53 -2.24
CA ARG A 26 1.14 -7.20 -2.55
C ARG A 26 1.24 -7.69 -4.00
N GLU A 27 0.11 -8.04 -4.62
CA GLU A 27 0.05 -8.49 -6.02
C GLU A 27 0.14 -7.36 -7.05
N ILE A 28 0.04 -6.09 -6.64
CA ILE A 28 0.10 -4.95 -7.56
C ILE A 28 1.52 -4.87 -8.16
N PRO A 29 1.71 -4.97 -9.48
CA PRO A 29 3.03 -5.04 -10.09
C PRO A 29 3.77 -3.69 -10.07
N ASP A 30 3.03 -2.58 -10.16
CA ASP A 30 3.59 -1.25 -10.14
C ASP A 30 3.94 -0.83 -8.70
N PRO A 31 5.22 -0.50 -8.40
CA PRO A 31 5.67 -0.22 -7.04
C PRO A 31 4.97 0.99 -6.42
N TRP A 32 4.63 2.01 -7.21
CA TRP A 32 3.94 3.20 -6.74
C TRP A 32 2.51 2.88 -6.29
N PHE A 33 1.78 2.10 -7.08
CA PHE A 33 0.43 1.67 -6.72
C PHE A 33 0.42 0.65 -5.57
N ARG A 34 1.43 -0.24 -5.52
CA ARG A 34 1.63 -1.18 -4.40
C ARG A 34 1.84 -0.43 -3.08
N ALA A 35 2.74 0.54 -3.08
CA ALA A 35 3.08 1.31 -1.89
C ALA A 35 1.88 2.12 -1.34
N GLN A 36 1.08 2.72 -2.23
CA GLN A 36 -0.17 3.39 -1.88
C GLN A 36 -1.18 2.42 -1.24
N ALA A 37 -1.40 1.26 -1.86
CA ALA A 37 -2.35 0.28 -1.36
C ALA A 37 -1.95 -0.29 0.01
N LEU A 38 -0.67 -0.66 0.18
CA LEU A 38 -0.13 -1.16 1.46
C LEU A 38 -0.29 -0.13 2.58
N SER A 39 0.04 1.14 2.31
CA SER A 39 -0.12 2.23 3.27
C SER A 39 -1.57 2.43 3.69
N TRP A 40 -2.52 2.32 2.74
CA TRP A 40 -3.93 2.42 3.05
C TRP A 40 -4.42 1.24 3.89
N VAL A 41 -4.02 0.01 3.53
CA VAL A 41 -4.38 -1.22 4.25
C VAL A 41 -3.87 -1.20 5.69
N ALA A 42 -2.68 -0.67 5.94
CA ALA A 42 -2.10 -0.56 7.29
C ALA A 42 -3.02 0.16 8.28
N ARG A 43 -3.91 1.05 7.81
CA ARG A 43 -4.87 1.80 8.65
C ARG A 43 -6.04 0.96 9.16
N PHE A 44 -6.32 -0.18 8.53
CA PHE A 44 -7.52 -0.99 8.78
C PHE A 44 -7.21 -2.38 9.32
N ILE A 45 -5.93 -2.70 9.50
CA ILE A 45 -5.48 -4.00 9.98
C ILE A 45 -4.91 -3.86 11.40
N ASP A 46 -5.53 -4.56 12.35
CA ASP A 46 -5.08 -4.55 13.74
C ASP A 46 -3.77 -5.33 13.93
N THR A 47 -3.44 -6.19 12.96
CA THR A 47 -2.26 -7.05 13.01
C THR A 47 -1.08 -6.38 12.33
N ASN A 48 -0.11 -5.96 13.15
CA ASN A 48 1.22 -5.50 12.74
C ASN A 48 1.23 -4.40 11.64
N PRO A 49 0.55 -3.26 11.86
CA PRO A 49 0.51 -2.15 10.91
C PRO A 49 1.90 -1.58 10.61
N VAL A 50 2.83 -1.63 11.58
CA VAL A 50 4.22 -1.15 11.41
C VAL A 50 4.97 -1.95 10.35
N SER A 51 4.82 -3.27 10.33
CA SER A 51 5.45 -4.11 9.29
C SER A 51 4.89 -3.80 7.91
N ILE A 52 3.59 -3.53 7.81
CA ILE A 52 2.94 -3.22 6.53
C ILE A 52 3.36 -1.82 6.03
N ALA A 53 3.50 -0.86 6.95
CA ALA A 53 4.09 0.43 6.64
C ALA A 53 5.54 0.29 6.14
N ALA A 54 6.35 -0.59 6.75
CA ALA A 54 7.70 -0.87 6.26
C ALA A 54 7.70 -1.51 4.86
N GLU A 55 6.78 -2.44 4.57
CA GLU A 55 6.59 -3.00 3.23
C GLU A 55 6.20 -1.92 2.20
N ALA A 56 5.32 -0.97 2.58
CA ALA A 56 4.98 0.16 1.75
C ALA A 56 6.20 1.05 1.45
N GLY A 57 7.03 1.32 2.46
CA GLY A 57 8.26 2.08 2.31
C GLY A 57 9.30 1.41 1.42
N MET A 58 9.40 0.07 1.44
CA MET A 58 10.25 -0.69 0.51
C MET A 58 9.72 -0.60 -0.92
N ALA A 59 8.41 -0.81 -1.14
CA ALA A 59 7.80 -0.65 -2.46
C ALA A 59 7.94 0.78 -3.02
N ALA A 60 7.90 1.79 -2.14
CA ALA A 60 8.15 3.18 -2.53
C ALA A 60 9.60 3.38 -2.98
N ALA A 61 10.58 2.76 -2.30
CA ALA A 61 11.99 2.86 -2.66
C ALA A 61 12.30 2.27 -4.05
N ASP A 62 11.52 1.28 -4.48
CA ASP A 62 11.60 0.67 -5.83
C ASP A 62 10.99 1.56 -6.93
N CYS A 63 10.36 2.69 -6.58
CA CYS A 63 9.89 3.66 -7.58
C CYS A 63 11.08 4.45 -8.15
N ASP A 64 11.15 4.64 -9.48
CA ASP A 64 12.20 5.45 -10.11
C ASP A 64 12.08 6.97 -9.85
N ASP A 65 10.99 7.41 -9.23
CA ASP A 65 10.63 8.83 -9.04
C ASP A 65 10.75 9.24 -7.57
N ASP A 66 11.62 10.21 -7.29
CA ASP A 66 11.92 10.68 -5.93
C ASP A 66 10.73 11.37 -5.24
N TYR A 67 9.80 11.95 -6.01
CA TYR A 67 8.54 12.46 -5.47
C TYR A 67 7.66 11.30 -4.98
N LYS A 68 7.61 10.20 -5.76
CA LYS A 68 6.84 8.99 -5.38
C LYS A 68 7.45 8.32 -4.15
N LYS A 69 8.77 8.25 -4.03
CA LYS A 69 9.46 7.75 -2.83
C LYS A 69 9.06 8.53 -1.57
N SER A 70 9.02 9.86 -1.68
CA SER A 70 8.74 10.76 -0.56
C SER A 70 7.25 10.80 -0.18
N ALA A 71 6.35 10.72 -1.16
CA ALA A 71 4.91 10.82 -0.93
C ALA A 71 4.35 9.63 -0.12
N VAL A 72 4.86 8.42 -0.32
CA VAL A 72 4.40 7.23 0.46
C VAL A 72 4.79 7.35 1.93
N ARG A 73 5.95 7.93 2.24
CA ARG A 73 6.40 8.14 3.62
C ARG A 73 5.47 9.05 4.43
N ALA A 74 4.78 9.97 3.77
CA ALA A 74 3.77 10.80 4.43
C ALA A 74 2.56 9.99 4.92
N TRP A 75 2.26 8.85 4.29
CA TRP A 75 1.13 7.99 4.64
C TRP A 75 1.46 7.03 5.80
N GLU A 76 2.74 6.71 6.00
CA GLU A 76 3.24 5.94 7.16
C GLU A 76 2.97 6.66 8.49
N ILE A 77 2.94 8.00 8.50
CA ILE A 77 2.75 8.83 9.71
C ILE A 77 1.25 9.04 10.03
N SER A 78 0.37 8.84 9.05
CA SER A 78 -1.08 9.06 9.20
C SER A 78 -1.84 7.77 9.56
N ALA A 79 -1.17 6.62 9.52
CA ALA A 79 -1.73 5.31 9.85
C ALA A 79 -1.81 5.07 11.36
#